data_AF-A0A2D6AN19-F1
#
_entry.id   AF-A0A2D6AN19-F1
#
_cell.length_a   1.000
_cell.length_b   1.000
_cell.length_c   1.000
_cell.angle_alpha   90.00
_cell.angle_beta   90.00
_cell.angle_gamma   90.00
#
_symmetry.space_group_name_H-M   'P 1'
#
loop_
_entity.id
_entity.type
_entity.pdbx_description
1 polymer ?
#
loop_
_entity_poly.entity_id
_entity_poly.type
_entity_poly.pdbx_seq_one_letter_code
_entity_poly.pdbx_strand_id
1 'polypeptide(L)'
;MAYNILSGTVIAAQEYIPGDLIVGNIVSGNLSTSDASAVINVPRISNATNNALVTNVGGDANDLTCETNLAFDGSTLDITGDLTASVGISAPYYWGDGSNLTGIGAGSVSGSARHYSATGLETSGYLKVSGSAIMVGGIVMKRKVVADDYEIQEFDYFIGIRSNTLASSITLTLPTAAGLLSGQMYVVKDEGGAIDSYPVTITCSAADTIDGQNEVLLESPYASVQIYCNGVGKYFIY
;
A
#
# COMPACT_ATOMS: atom_id res chain seq x y z
N MET A 1 59.90 45.05 15.74
CA MET A 1 59.70 44.86 14.29
C MET A 1 58.21 44.70 14.07
N ALA A 2 57.55 45.69 13.49
CA ALA A 2 56.12 45.63 13.22
C ALA A 2 55.89 44.71 12.01
N TYR A 3 55.24 43.58 12.22
CA TYR A 3 54.84 42.71 11.13
C TYR A 3 53.65 43.36 10.41
N ASN A 4 53.84 43.74 9.15
CA ASN A 4 52.76 44.21 8.31
C ASN A 4 51.93 42.99 7.91
N ILE A 5 50.81 42.77 8.62
CA ILE A 5 49.92 41.60 8.40
C ILE A 5 49.04 41.79 7.15
N LEU A 6 49.08 42.97 6.51
CA LEU A 6 48.22 43.29 5.38
C LEU A 6 49.06 43.71 4.15
N SER A 7 48.96 42.96 3.06
CA SER A 7 49.49 43.34 1.75
C SER A 7 48.34 43.44 0.73
N GLY A 8 48.28 44.57 0.01
CA GLY A 8 47.21 44.89 -0.95
C GLY A 8 46.79 46.35 -0.90
N THR A 9 46.02 46.80 -1.88
CA THR A 9 45.44 48.15 -1.92
C THR A 9 44.26 48.23 -0.96
N VAL A 10 44.39 49.02 0.11
CA VAL A 10 43.26 49.42 0.95
C VAL A 10 42.70 50.71 0.38
N ILE A 11 41.46 50.68 -0.13
CA ILE A 11 40.76 51.90 -0.51
C ILE A 11 40.23 52.53 0.79
N ALA A 12 40.95 53.50 1.32
CA ALA A 12 40.44 54.36 2.38
C ALA A 12 39.47 55.39 1.76
N ALA A 13 38.40 55.75 2.47
CA ALA A 13 37.49 56.81 2.04
C ALA A 13 38.27 58.10 1.74
N GLN A 14 37.95 58.74 0.61
CA GLN A 14 38.72 59.86 0.05
C GLN A 14 38.66 61.15 0.90
N GLU A 15 37.79 61.22 1.91
CA GLU A 15 37.66 62.40 2.77
C GLU A 15 37.53 61.99 4.25
N TYR A 16 38.46 62.46 5.09
CA TYR A 16 38.46 62.28 6.53
C TYR A 16 37.92 63.57 7.16
N ILE A 17 36.66 63.58 7.59
CA ILE A 17 36.13 64.71 8.38
C ILE A 17 36.50 64.45 9.86
N PRO A 18 37.31 65.32 10.50
CA PRO A 18 37.66 65.14 11.90
C PRO A 18 36.40 65.24 12.79
N GLY A 19 36.03 64.13 13.43
CA GLY A 19 34.95 64.10 14.42
C GLY A 19 33.85 63.06 14.17
N ASP A 20 33.86 62.37 13.03
CA ASP A 20 32.92 61.28 12.77
C ASP A 20 33.55 59.91 13.03
N LEU A 21 32.76 58.99 13.59
CA LEU A 21 33.23 57.68 14.00
C LEU A 21 33.41 56.82 12.74
N ILE A 22 34.65 56.44 12.42
CA ILE A 22 34.88 55.37 11.43
C ILE A 22 34.31 54.08 12.01
N VAL A 23 33.09 53.73 11.61
CA VAL A 23 32.44 52.47 11.99
C VAL A 23 32.98 51.36 11.07
N GLY A 24 34.27 51.04 11.23
CA GLY A 24 34.95 49.90 10.61
C GLY A 24 35.71 50.21 9.32
N ASN A 25 36.92 49.65 9.21
CA ASN A 25 37.67 49.61 7.95
C ASN A 25 36.96 48.66 6.99
N ILE A 26 36.30 49.18 5.96
CA ILE A 26 35.72 48.36 4.88
C ILE A 26 36.85 48.06 3.88
N VAL A 27 37.32 46.83 3.83
CA VAL A 27 38.15 46.35 2.71
C VAL A 27 37.20 45.88 1.61
N SER A 28 36.84 46.78 0.69
CA SER A 28 36.05 46.44 -0.50
C SER A 28 36.97 46.18 -1.68
N GLY A 29 37.10 44.92 -2.08
CA GLY A 29 37.78 44.50 -3.30
C GLY A 29 37.25 43.14 -3.74
N ASN A 30 37.30 42.85 -5.04
CA ASN A 30 37.00 41.51 -5.53
C ASN A 30 38.03 40.52 -4.94
N LEU A 31 37.58 39.69 -4.00
CA LEU A 31 38.35 38.60 -3.39
C LEU A 31 38.55 37.41 -4.37
N SER A 32 38.55 37.66 -5.67
CA SER A 32 38.44 36.61 -6.70
C SER A 32 39.75 35.89 -7.02
N THR A 33 40.90 36.37 -6.52
CA THR A 33 42.20 35.71 -6.69
C THR A 33 42.73 35.08 -5.41
N SER A 34 41.95 35.12 -4.32
CA SER A 34 42.25 34.44 -3.07
C SER A 34 41.49 33.12 -3.04
N ASP A 35 42.09 32.09 -2.45
CA ASP A 35 41.39 30.83 -2.15
C ASP A 35 40.36 30.97 -1.01
N ALA A 36 40.28 32.18 -0.41
CA ALA A 36 39.45 32.53 0.73
C ALA A 36 39.63 31.62 1.95
N SER A 37 40.71 30.84 2.02
CA SER A 37 40.97 29.84 3.07
C SER A 37 41.14 30.44 4.47
N ALA A 38 41.49 31.73 4.55
CA ALA A 38 41.71 32.48 5.79
C ALA A 38 40.69 33.61 6.03
N VAL A 39 39.62 33.70 5.22
CA VAL A 39 38.61 34.74 5.38
C VAL A 39 37.68 34.37 6.52
N ILE A 40 37.98 34.93 7.67
CA ILE A 40 37.14 34.87 8.87
C ILE A 40 36.07 35.98 8.80
N ASN A 41 34.84 35.71 9.24
CA ASN A 41 33.67 36.61 9.12
C ASN A 41 33.10 36.82 7.70
N VAL A 42 33.21 35.85 6.79
CA VAL A 42 32.08 35.62 5.83
C VAL A 42 30.82 35.53 6.71
N PRO A 43 29.68 36.15 6.36
CA PRO A 43 28.46 36.06 7.18
C PRO A 43 28.31 34.62 7.62
N ARG A 44 28.43 34.36 8.93
CA ARG A 44 28.48 33.01 9.47
C ARG A 44 27.34 32.25 8.81
N ILE A 45 27.64 31.19 8.05
CA ILE A 45 26.58 30.36 7.48
C ILE A 45 25.66 30.03 8.66
N SER A 46 24.41 30.47 8.54
CA SER A 46 23.47 30.43 9.65
C SER A 46 23.27 28.97 10.08
N ASN A 47 23.04 28.74 11.38
CA ASN A 47 22.66 27.42 11.90
C ASN A 47 23.74 26.31 11.77
N ALA A 48 25.02 26.66 11.92
CA ALA A 48 26.15 25.72 11.81
C ALA A 48 25.92 24.43 12.62
N THR A 49 25.64 23.35 11.90
CA THR A 49 25.36 22.01 12.42
C THR A 49 26.33 21.03 11.77
N ASN A 50 26.86 20.10 12.55
CA ASN A 50 27.81 19.12 12.04
C ASN A 50 27.22 18.35 10.85
N ASN A 51 27.98 18.21 9.76
CA ASN A 51 27.58 17.49 8.54
C ASN A 51 26.37 18.05 7.77
N ALA A 52 25.75 19.15 8.22
CA ALA A 52 24.61 19.74 7.54
C ALA A 52 25.01 20.26 6.15
N LEU A 53 24.17 19.99 5.15
CA LEU A 53 24.34 20.56 3.81
C LEU A 53 23.86 22.01 3.81
N VAL A 54 24.52 22.84 3.00
CA VAL A 54 24.21 24.26 2.85
C VAL A 54 23.26 24.43 1.68
N THR A 55 22.13 25.09 1.90
CA THR A 55 21.14 25.42 0.88
C THR A 55 21.02 26.94 0.73
N ASN A 56 20.53 27.36 -0.44
CA ASN A 56 20.03 28.70 -0.67
C ASN A 56 18.58 28.76 -0.19
N VAL A 57 18.27 29.69 0.71
CA VAL A 57 16.93 29.87 1.26
C VAL A 57 16.12 30.81 0.38
N GLY A 58 14.94 30.35 -0.08
CA GLY A 58 14.02 31.19 -0.86
C GLY A 58 14.53 31.63 -2.24
N GLY A 59 15.69 31.14 -2.68
CA GLY A 59 16.33 31.54 -3.93
C GLY A 59 17.13 32.84 -3.83
N ASP A 60 17.31 33.41 -2.63
CA ASP A 60 18.18 34.57 -2.41
C ASP A 60 19.65 34.14 -2.34
N ALA A 61 20.45 34.60 -3.31
CA ALA A 61 21.88 34.29 -3.37
C ALA A 61 22.69 34.80 -2.15
N ASN A 62 22.10 35.66 -1.31
CA ASN A 62 22.72 36.19 -0.11
C ASN A 62 22.33 35.45 1.17
N ASP A 63 21.37 34.52 1.11
CA ASP A 63 20.91 33.75 2.27
C ASP A 63 21.27 32.27 2.12
N LEU A 64 22.34 31.88 2.80
CA LEU A 64 22.83 30.50 2.88
C LEU A 64 22.66 30.00 4.30
N THR A 65 22.02 28.84 4.44
CA THR A 65 21.77 28.21 5.75
C THR A 65 22.26 26.77 5.76
N CYS A 66 22.71 26.30 6.92
CA CYS A 66 22.90 24.88 7.18
C CYS A 66 21.54 24.24 7.55
N GLU A 67 21.12 23.26 6.77
CA GLU A 67 19.87 22.53 6.99
C GLU A 67 20.09 21.41 8.02
N THR A 68 19.56 21.58 9.23
CA THR A 68 19.70 20.58 10.31
C THR A 68 18.97 19.27 10.01
N ASN A 69 17.99 19.28 9.12
CA ASN A 69 17.23 18.12 8.66
C ASN A 69 17.80 17.47 7.39
N LEU A 70 18.95 17.94 6.89
CA LEU A 70 19.62 17.43 5.70
C LEU A 70 21.15 17.37 5.95
N ALA A 71 21.64 16.23 6.41
CA ALA A 71 23.05 16.06 6.78
C ALA A 71 23.73 14.90 6.04
N PHE A 72 25.00 15.05 5.67
CA PHE A 72 25.80 14.00 5.03
C PHE A 72 27.08 13.71 5.82
N ASP A 73 27.19 12.51 6.37
CA ASP A 73 28.32 12.09 7.22
C ASP A 73 29.48 11.42 6.47
N GLY A 74 29.43 11.42 5.13
CA GLY A 74 30.37 10.72 4.26
C GLY A 74 29.89 9.33 3.83
N SER A 75 28.83 8.79 4.45
CA SER A 75 28.24 7.50 4.11
C SER A 75 26.74 7.58 3.85
N THR A 76 26.01 8.36 4.64
CA THR A 76 24.55 8.47 4.59
C THR A 76 24.13 9.92 4.44
N LEU A 77 23.21 10.18 3.51
CA LEU A 77 22.45 11.43 3.49
C LEU A 77 21.21 11.22 4.36
N ASP A 78 21.20 11.83 5.54
CA ASP A 78 20.07 11.80 6.46
C ASP A 78 19.08 12.92 6.10
N ILE A 79 17.81 12.54 5.99
CA ILE A 79 16.68 13.44 5.75
C ILE A 79 15.68 13.19 6.89
N THR A 80 15.67 14.08 7.88
CA THR A 80 14.77 13.96 9.04
C THR A 80 13.34 14.46 8.73
N GLY A 81 13.13 15.04 7.54
CA GLY A 81 11.82 15.49 7.03
C GLY A 81 11.31 14.67 5.84
N ASP A 82 10.32 15.20 5.13
CA ASP A 82 9.74 14.55 3.96
C ASP A 82 10.64 14.68 2.71
N LEU A 83 10.73 13.61 1.93
CA LEU A 83 11.32 13.62 0.60
C LEU A 83 10.22 13.69 -0.47
N THR A 84 10.15 14.82 -1.18
CA THR A 84 9.25 14.97 -2.35
C THR A 84 10.04 14.83 -3.65
N ALA A 85 9.65 13.90 -4.52
CA ALA A 85 10.24 13.72 -5.84
C ALA A 85 9.13 13.68 -6.91
N SER A 86 9.24 14.51 -7.96
CA SER A 86 8.22 14.65 -9.00
C SER A 86 8.36 13.68 -10.18
N VAL A 87 9.51 13.01 -10.31
CA VAL A 87 9.78 12.01 -11.35
C VAL A 87 9.79 10.61 -10.74
N GLY A 88 10.58 10.40 -9.69
CA GLY A 88 10.66 9.13 -8.98
C GLY A 88 11.95 9.00 -8.18
N ILE A 89 12.03 7.93 -7.40
CA ILE A 89 13.22 7.56 -6.62
C ILE A 89 13.71 6.21 -7.16
N SER A 90 14.97 6.15 -7.57
CA SER A 90 15.63 4.90 -7.95
C SER A 90 16.43 4.38 -6.75
N ALA A 91 15.92 3.34 -6.10
CA ALA A 91 16.57 2.70 -4.97
C ALA A 91 16.50 1.17 -5.10
N PRO A 92 17.51 0.43 -4.61
CA PRO A 92 17.48 -1.04 -4.63
C PRO A 92 16.46 -1.62 -3.63
N TYR A 93 16.12 -0.88 -2.58
CA TYR A 93 15.09 -1.23 -1.60
C TYR A 93 14.61 0.02 -0.84
N TYR A 94 13.41 -0.07 -0.28
CA TYR A 94 12.87 0.87 0.70
C TYR A 94 12.78 0.16 2.04
N TRP A 95 13.26 0.79 3.11
CA TRP A 95 13.22 0.23 4.45
C TRP A 95 12.20 0.98 5.29
N GLY A 96 11.27 0.27 5.92
CA GLY A 96 10.16 0.85 6.69
C GLY A 96 9.00 -0.12 6.83
N ASP A 97 7.89 0.34 7.42
CA ASP A 97 6.64 -0.42 7.56
C ASP A 97 5.82 -0.46 6.25
N GLY A 98 6.14 0.41 5.29
CA GLY A 98 5.49 0.47 3.97
C GLY A 98 4.02 0.90 4.00
N SER A 99 3.49 1.33 5.15
CA SER A 99 2.06 1.62 5.34
C SER A 99 1.53 2.74 4.43
N ASN A 100 2.40 3.67 4.04
CA ASN A 100 2.11 4.77 3.12
C ASN A 100 2.55 4.52 1.67
N LEU A 101 3.06 3.33 1.35
CA LEU A 101 3.42 2.96 -0.03
C LEU A 101 2.13 2.65 -0.81
N THR A 102 1.50 3.70 -1.32
CA THR A 102 0.25 3.64 -2.08
C THR A 102 0.49 3.95 -3.56
N GLY A 103 -0.53 3.76 -4.41
CA GLY A 103 -0.44 4.09 -5.84
C GLY A 103 0.48 3.17 -6.66
N ILE A 104 0.90 2.03 -6.10
CA ILE A 104 1.69 1.02 -6.81
C ILE A 104 0.78 0.27 -7.80
N GLY A 105 0.92 0.55 -9.09
CA GLY A 105 0.11 -0.07 -10.14
C GLY A 105 0.41 -1.56 -10.33
N ALA A 106 -0.59 -2.32 -10.80
CA ALA A 106 -0.47 -3.78 -11.03
C ALA A 106 0.61 -4.19 -12.05
N GLY A 107 1.02 -3.29 -12.95
CA GLY A 107 2.15 -3.49 -13.86
C GLY A 107 3.50 -3.04 -13.30
N SER A 108 3.51 -2.35 -12.15
CA SER A 108 4.71 -1.76 -11.53
C SER A 108 5.43 -2.74 -10.62
N VAL A 109 4.75 -3.76 -10.10
CA VAL A 109 5.37 -4.87 -9.36
C VAL A 109 5.58 -6.04 -10.31
N SER A 110 6.65 -5.98 -11.11
CA SER A 110 7.05 -7.09 -11.97
C SER A 110 7.95 -8.08 -11.22
N GLY A 111 7.70 -9.39 -11.35
CA GLY A 111 8.56 -10.45 -10.82
C GLY A 111 8.01 -11.15 -9.57
N SER A 112 8.88 -11.88 -8.87
CA SER A 112 8.54 -12.62 -7.66
C SER A 112 8.46 -11.68 -6.45
N ALA A 113 7.33 -11.00 -6.26
CA ALA A 113 7.08 -10.28 -5.02
C ALA A 113 6.85 -11.29 -3.89
N ARG A 114 7.68 -11.21 -2.83
CA ARG A 114 7.44 -11.93 -1.58
C ARG A 114 6.88 -10.95 -0.57
N HIS A 115 5.65 -11.18 -0.14
CA HIS A 115 5.05 -10.44 0.96
C HIS A 115 5.21 -11.23 2.26
N TYR A 116 5.96 -10.66 3.22
CA TYR A 116 6.09 -11.20 4.57
C TYR A 116 5.21 -10.38 5.50
N SER A 117 4.00 -10.86 5.78
CA SER A 117 3.08 -10.20 6.71
C SER A 117 2.81 -11.08 7.92
N ALA A 118 2.95 -10.50 9.11
CA ALA A 118 2.58 -11.15 10.37
C ALA A 118 1.07 -11.07 10.64
N THR A 119 0.37 -10.12 10.03
CA THR A 119 -1.06 -9.85 10.24
C THR A 119 -1.95 -10.27 9.08
N GLY A 120 -1.36 -10.62 7.93
CA GLY A 120 -2.07 -11.12 6.73
C GLY A 120 -1.97 -10.21 5.51
N LEU A 121 -2.64 -10.62 4.43
CA LEU A 121 -2.82 -9.85 3.20
C LEU A 121 -4.31 -9.65 2.99
N GLU A 122 -4.76 -8.41 3.03
CA GLU A 122 -6.15 -8.04 2.76
C GLU A 122 -6.27 -7.41 1.36
N THR A 123 -7.27 -7.83 0.60
CA THR A 123 -7.59 -7.28 -0.72
C THR A 123 -9.03 -6.78 -0.72
N SER A 124 -9.28 -5.60 -1.28
CA SER A 124 -10.65 -5.08 -1.46
C SER A 124 -11.41 -5.76 -2.60
N GLY A 125 -10.70 -6.47 -3.49
CA GLY A 125 -11.26 -7.30 -4.54
C GLY A 125 -10.76 -8.74 -4.46
N TYR A 126 -10.78 -9.46 -5.60
CA TYR A 126 -10.27 -10.82 -5.66
C TYR A 126 -8.74 -10.88 -5.62
N LEU A 127 -8.20 -11.94 -5.02
CA LEU A 127 -6.82 -12.37 -5.23
C LEU A 127 -6.78 -13.34 -6.41
N LYS A 128 -6.20 -12.93 -7.54
CA LYS A 128 -6.04 -13.81 -8.71
C LYS A 128 -4.71 -14.55 -8.63
N VAL A 129 -4.78 -15.87 -8.54
CA VAL A 129 -3.61 -16.75 -8.59
C VAL A 129 -3.66 -17.52 -9.90
N SER A 130 -2.81 -17.17 -10.86
CA SER A 130 -2.72 -17.89 -12.14
C SER A 130 -1.84 -19.14 -12.07
N GLY A 131 -0.96 -19.21 -11.07
CA GLY A 131 -0.14 -20.38 -10.76
C GLY A 131 -0.77 -21.26 -9.68
N SER A 132 0.07 -21.98 -8.94
CA SER A 132 -0.36 -22.74 -7.78
C SER A 132 -0.47 -21.86 -6.53
N ALA A 133 -1.41 -22.21 -5.66
CA ALA A 133 -1.45 -21.73 -4.28
C ALA A 133 -1.08 -22.91 -3.36
N ILE A 134 -0.17 -22.67 -2.40
CA ILE A 134 0.11 -23.61 -1.31
C ILE A 134 -0.42 -22.99 -0.03
N MET A 135 -1.41 -23.63 0.58
CA MET A 135 -2.00 -23.19 1.85
C MET A 135 -1.69 -24.27 2.90
N VAL A 136 -0.80 -23.94 3.83
CA VAL A 136 -0.36 -24.88 4.90
C VAL A 136 -1.27 -24.77 6.13
N GLY A 137 -1.88 -23.60 6.34
CA GLY A 137 -2.90 -23.37 7.36
C GLY A 137 -4.31 -23.75 6.87
N GLY A 138 -5.31 -23.46 7.71
CA GLY A 138 -6.72 -23.64 7.34
C GLY A 138 -7.20 -22.62 6.31
N ILE A 139 -8.24 -22.98 5.56
CA ILE A 139 -8.98 -22.09 4.66
C ILE A 139 -10.34 -21.85 5.30
N VAL A 140 -10.71 -20.57 5.47
CA VAL A 140 -12.05 -20.17 5.90
C VAL A 140 -12.76 -19.56 4.71
N MET A 141 -13.92 -20.12 4.38
CA MET A 141 -14.81 -19.60 3.36
C MET A 141 -16.08 -19.07 4.02
N LYS A 142 -16.77 -18.13 3.36
CA LYS A 142 -18.00 -17.55 3.90
C LYS A 142 -19.07 -18.65 4.02
N ARG A 143 -19.54 -18.84 5.26
CA ARG A 143 -20.62 -19.77 5.60
C ARG A 143 -21.92 -19.01 5.82
N LYS A 144 -22.98 -19.44 5.15
CA LYS A 144 -24.34 -18.98 5.29
C LYS A 144 -25.20 -20.08 5.91
N VAL A 145 -25.89 -19.76 7.01
CA VAL A 145 -26.87 -20.66 7.63
C VAL A 145 -28.27 -20.29 7.16
N VAL A 146 -29.08 -21.30 6.82
CA VAL A 146 -30.44 -21.15 6.30
C VAL A 146 -31.43 -22.01 7.09
N ALA A 147 -32.65 -21.50 7.25
CA ALA A 147 -33.77 -22.17 7.93
C ALA A 147 -35.13 -21.86 7.27
N ASP A 148 -35.11 -21.28 6.07
CA ASP A 148 -36.25 -20.88 5.24
C ASP A 148 -35.79 -20.93 3.77
N ASP A 149 -36.71 -20.70 2.83
CA ASP A 149 -36.36 -20.50 1.41
C ASP A 149 -35.26 -19.43 1.27
N TYR A 150 -34.28 -19.69 0.40
CA TYR A 150 -33.13 -18.79 0.27
C TYR A 150 -32.54 -18.76 -1.13
N GLU A 151 -32.22 -17.55 -1.60
CA GLU A 151 -31.44 -17.32 -2.81
C GLU A 151 -29.95 -17.27 -2.46
N ILE A 152 -29.20 -18.29 -2.88
CA ILE A 152 -27.76 -18.39 -2.64
C ILE A 152 -27.05 -17.25 -3.37
N GLN A 153 -26.22 -16.50 -2.65
CA GLN A 153 -25.48 -15.37 -3.22
C GLN A 153 -24.12 -15.82 -3.76
N GLU A 154 -23.53 -15.03 -4.66
CA GLU A 154 -22.21 -15.31 -5.27
C GLU A 154 -21.13 -15.63 -4.22
N PHE A 155 -21.15 -14.95 -3.07
CA PHE A 155 -20.14 -15.13 -2.04
C PHE A 155 -20.47 -16.21 -1.00
N ASP A 156 -21.62 -16.87 -1.07
CA ASP A 156 -22.06 -17.86 -0.06
C ASP A 156 -21.51 -19.26 -0.37
N TYR A 157 -20.20 -19.49 -0.15
CA TYR A 157 -19.53 -20.74 -0.54
C TYR A 157 -19.98 -21.98 0.25
N PHE A 158 -20.27 -21.84 1.54
CA PHE A 158 -20.83 -22.93 2.37
C PHE A 158 -22.25 -22.58 2.81
N ILE A 159 -23.21 -23.44 2.49
CA ILE A 159 -24.62 -23.30 2.86
C ILE A 159 -24.95 -24.40 3.86
N GLY A 160 -25.17 -24.01 5.11
CA GLY A 160 -25.56 -24.90 6.20
C GLY A 160 -27.07 -24.84 6.44
N ILE A 161 -27.76 -25.96 6.26
CA ILE A 161 -29.21 -26.08 6.45
C ILE A 161 -29.50 -26.47 7.90
N ARG A 162 -30.35 -25.70 8.59
CA ARG A 162 -30.88 -26.02 9.92
C ARG A 162 -32.17 -26.83 9.83
N SER A 163 -32.09 -28.02 9.22
CA SER A 163 -33.28 -28.86 8.95
C SER A 163 -34.09 -29.21 10.21
N ASN A 164 -33.44 -29.32 11.37
CA ASN A 164 -34.07 -29.59 12.68
C ASN A 164 -34.96 -28.44 13.21
N THR A 165 -34.92 -27.28 12.57
CA THR A 165 -35.74 -26.11 12.92
C THR A 165 -36.83 -25.82 11.89
N LEU A 166 -36.86 -26.57 10.78
CA LEU A 166 -37.85 -26.40 9.74
C LEU A 166 -39.23 -26.87 10.22
N ALA A 167 -40.27 -26.23 9.70
CA ALA A 167 -41.67 -26.64 9.86
C ALA A 167 -42.28 -27.19 8.55
N SER A 168 -41.58 -26.99 7.43
CA SER A 168 -41.92 -27.51 6.10
C SER A 168 -40.65 -27.65 5.26
N SER A 169 -40.74 -28.37 4.14
CA SER A 169 -39.73 -28.33 3.09
C SER A 169 -39.45 -26.90 2.62
N ILE A 170 -38.20 -26.64 2.23
CA ILE A 170 -37.73 -25.35 1.73
C ILE A 170 -36.99 -25.52 0.41
N THR A 171 -36.82 -24.41 -0.31
CA THR A 171 -36.14 -24.31 -1.59
C THR A 171 -34.93 -23.40 -1.48
N LEU A 172 -33.77 -23.91 -1.88
CA LEU A 172 -32.56 -23.14 -2.05
C LEU A 172 -32.34 -22.89 -3.53
N THR A 173 -32.33 -21.63 -3.94
CA THR A 173 -32.18 -21.24 -5.34
C THR A 173 -30.72 -20.86 -5.58
N LEU A 174 -30.03 -21.57 -6.48
CA LEU A 174 -28.69 -21.21 -6.93
C LEU A 174 -28.74 -19.88 -7.70
N PRO A 175 -27.70 -19.04 -7.63
CA PRO A 175 -27.61 -17.83 -8.44
C PRO A 175 -27.58 -18.20 -9.95
N THR A 176 -27.69 -17.22 -10.83
CA THR A 176 -27.54 -17.48 -12.28
C THR A 176 -26.08 -17.80 -12.60
N ALA A 177 -25.82 -18.90 -13.31
CA ALA A 177 -24.46 -19.35 -13.63
C ALA A 177 -23.68 -18.32 -14.47
N ALA A 178 -24.35 -17.58 -15.36
CA ALA A 178 -23.73 -16.52 -16.17
C ALA A 178 -23.15 -15.36 -15.34
N GLY A 179 -23.61 -15.19 -14.10
CA GLY A 179 -23.11 -14.18 -13.16
C GLY A 179 -21.92 -14.64 -12.33
N LEU A 180 -21.49 -15.90 -12.46
CA LEU A 180 -20.44 -16.50 -11.66
C LEU A 180 -19.16 -16.76 -12.45
N LEU A 181 -18.06 -17.00 -11.73
CA LEU A 181 -16.82 -17.49 -12.32
C LEU A 181 -16.91 -18.98 -12.65
N SER A 182 -16.40 -19.38 -13.82
CA SER A 182 -16.26 -20.80 -14.17
C SER A 182 -15.42 -21.54 -13.12
N GLY A 183 -15.95 -22.63 -12.59
CA GLY A 183 -15.34 -23.42 -11.51
C GLY A 183 -15.69 -22.94 -10.10
N GLN A 184 -16.47 -21.87 -9.95
CA GLN A 184 -16.96 -21.44 -8.64
C GLN A 184 -17.85 -22.50 -8.02
N MET A 185 -17.56 -22.81 -6.75
CA MET A 185 -18.07 -23.97 -6.04
C MET A 185 -18.92 -23.57 -4.83
N TYR A 186 -19.95 -24.35 -4.58
CA TYR A 186 -20.84 -24.27 -3.45
C TYR A 186 -20.90 -25.63 -2.75
N VAL A 187 -20.91 -25.61 -1.43
CA VAL A 187 -21.20 -26.79 -0.61
C VAL A 187 -22.51 -26.55 0.10
N VAL A 188 -23.51 -27.40 -0.17
CA VAL A 188 -24.78 -27.39 0.55
C VAL A 188 -24.79 -28.59 1.49
N LYS A 189 -24.98 -28.34 2.78
CA LYS A 189 -24.89 -29.33 3.84
C LYS A 189 -26.10 -29.25 4.75
N ASP A 190 -26.75 -30.38 4.99
CA ASP A 190 -27.63 -30.53 6.14
C ASP A 190 -26.80 -30.63 7.42
N GLU A 191 -26.97 -29.65 8.30
CA GLU A 191 -26.33 -29.60 9.62
C GLU A 191 -27.33 -29.89 10.75
N GLY A 192 -28.63 -29.90 10.45
CA GLY A 192 -29.70 -30.16 11.42
C GLY A 192 -30.05 -31.64 11.56
N GLY A 193 -29.83 -32.45 10.52
CA GLY A 193 -30.06 -33.89 10.54
C GLY A 193 -31.54 -34.34 10.49
N ALA A 194 -32.47 -33.47 10.10
CA ALA A 194 -33.90 -33.75 10.00
C ALA A 194 -34.47 -33.51 8.59
N ILE A 195 -33.61 -33.57 7.57
CA ILE A 195 -33.98 -33.28 6.18
C ILE A 195 -34.83 -34.40 5.54
N ASP A 196 -34.92 -35.57 6.16
CA ASP A 196 -35.86 -36.64 5.79
C ASP A 196 -37.32 -36.30 6.12
N SER A 197 -37.52 -35.48 7.15
CA SER A 197 -38.84 -34.97 7.54
C SER A 197 -39.25 -33.74 6.73
N TYR A 198 -38.26 -32.92 6.36
CA TYR A 198 -38.44 -31.71 5.57
C TYR A 198 -37.41 -31.67 4.43
N PRO A 199 -37.62 -32.43 3.34
CA PRO A 199 -36.71 -32.45 2.20
C PRO A 199 -36.46 -31.05 1.66
N VAL A 200 -35.22 -30.78 1.26
CA VAL A 200 -34.83 -29.48 0.71
C VAL A 200 -34.55 -29.61 -0.77
N THR A 201 -35.23 -28.79 -1.56
CA THR A 201 -35.01 -28.69 -2.99
C THR A 201 -33.93 -27.66 -3.28
N ILE A 202 -32.87 -28.06 -3.97
CA ILE A 202 -31.89 -27.13 -4.55
C ILE A 202 -32.27 -26.93 -6.01
N THR A 203 -32.62 -25.71 -6.40
CA THR A 203 -33.12 -25.39 -7.74
C THR A 203 -32.23 -24.37 -8.45
N CYS A 204 -32.28 -24.38 -9.78
CA CYS A 204 -31.59 -23.39 -10.61
C CYS A 204 -32.41 -22.10 -10.74
N SER A 205 -31.70 -20.98 -10.90
CA SER A 205 -32.30 -19.76 -11.43
C SER A 205 -32.45 -19.83 -12.95
N ALA A 206 -33.44 -19.11 -13.50
CA ALA A 206 -33.65 -18.94 -14.94
C ALA A 206 -33.73 -20.27 -15.72
N ALA A 207 -33.00 -20.39 -16.83
CA ALA A 207 -32.95 -21.58 -17.69
C ALA A 207 -31.71 -22.46 -17.41
N ASP A 208 -31.03 -22.23 -16.29
CA ASP A 208 -29.85 -23.00 -15.91
C ASP A 208 -30.25 -24.41 -15.49
N THR A 209 -29.29 -25.33 -15.55
CA THR A 209 -29.51 -26.74 -15.18
C THR A 209 -28.40 -27.28 -14.28
N ILE A 210 -28.74 -28.14 -13.33
CA ILE A 210 -27.81 -28.98 -12.55
C ILE A 210 -27.77 -30.37 -13.19
N ASP A 211 -26.65 -30.74 -13.82
CA ASP A 211 -26.50 -32.02 -14.54
C ASP A 211 -27.66 -32.34 -15.51
N GLY A 212 -28.16 -31.30 -16.19
CA GLY A 212 -29.27 -31.40 -17.14
C GLY A 212 -30.67 -31.47 -16.52
N GLN A 213 -30.77 -31.43 -15.19
CA GLN A 213 -32.02 -31.30 -14.44
C GLN A 213 -32.22 -29.86 -13.97
N ASN A 214 -33.45 -29.51 -13.61
CA ASN A 214 -33.79 -28.19 -13.09
C ASN A 214 -33.50 -28.07 -11.59
N GLU A 215 -33.53 -29.19 -10.87
CA GLU A 215 -33.42 -29.24 -9.41
C GLU A 215 -32.80 -30.56 -8.93
N VAL A 216 -32.36 -30.55 -7.67
CA VAL A 216 -31.84 -31.70 -6.93
C VAL A 216 -32.46 -31.68 -5.54
N LEU A 217 -32.96 -32.84 -5.10
CA LEU A 217 -33.58 -33.00 -3.79
C LEU A 217 -32.57 -33.58 -2.78
N LEU A 218 -32.45 -32.97 -1.61
CA LEU A 218 -31.76 -33.54 -0.45
C LEU A 218 -32.80 -34.11 0.51
N GLU A 219 -32.72 -35.41 0.77
CA GLU A 219 -33.71 -36.15 1.58
C GLU A 219 -33.07 -37.06 2.66
N SER A 220 -31.74 -37.23 2.66
CA SER A 220 -31.06 -38.06 3.65
C SER A 220 -30.53 -37.19 4.81
N PRO A 221 -30.74 -37.55 6.08
CA PRO A 221 -30.20 -36.83 7.23
C PRO A 221 -28.69 -36.59 7.09
N TYR A 222 -28.26 -35.36 7.37
CA TYR A 222 -26.87 -34.92 7.21
C TYR A 222 -26.31 -35.05 5.78
N ALA A 223 -27.17 -35.11 4.75
CA ALA A 223 -26.73 -35.10 3.36
C ALA A 223 -25.90 -33.86 3.04
N SER A 224 -24.99 -34.01 2.08
CA SER A 224 -24.20 -32.91 1.52
C SER A 224 -24.14 -33.07 0.02
N VAL A 225 -24.14 -31.95 -0.70
CA VAL A 225 -23.82 -31.91 -2.11
C VAL A 225 -22.79 -30.82 -2.36
N GLN A 226 -21.82 -31.10 -3.24
CA GLN A 226 -20.89 -30.12 -3.75
C GLN A 226 -21.26 -29.84 -5.20
N ILE A 227 -21.36 -28.56 -5.54
CA ILE A 227 -21.82 -28.11 -6.85
C ILE A 227 -20.84 -27.07 -7.38
N TYR A 228 -20.45 -27.14 -8.64
CA TYR A 228 -19.72 -26.05 -9.31
C TYR A 228 -20.38 -25.63 -10.62
N CYS A 229 -20.11 -24.41 -11.09
CA CYS A 229 -20.69 -23.89 -12.34
C CYS A 229 -19.67 -23.74 -13.47
N ASN A 230 -20.14 -23.62 -14.71
CA ASN A 230 -19.30 -23.25 -15.86
C ASN A 230 -19.23 -21.75 -16.16
N GLY A 231 -19.84 -20.89 -15.33
CA GLY A 231 -19.90 -19.45 -15.57
C GLY A 231 -20.79 -19.05 -16.76
N VAL A 232 -21.67 -19.92 -17.24
CA VAL A 232 -22.51 -19.65 -18.43
C VAL A 232 -23.99 -20.01 -18.20
N GLY A 233 -24.29 -21.26 -17.84
CA GLY A 233 -25.68 -21.71 -17.73
C GLY A 233 -25.85 -23.12 -17.18
N LYS A 234 -24.79 -23.69 -16.59
CA LYS A 234 -24.80 -25.07 -16.09
C LYS A 234 -24.09 -25.17 -14.75
N TYR A 235 -24.65 -26.02 -13.92
CA TYR A 235 -24.11 -26.52 -12.68
C TYR A 235 -23.86 -28.02 -12.78
N PHE A 236 -22.89 -28.51 -12.02
CA PHE A 236 -22.49 -29.93 -11.99
C PHE A 236 -22.27 -30.36 -10.55
N ILE A 237 -22.71 -31.58 -10.22
CA ILE A 237 -22.43 -32.23 -8.93
C ILE A 237 -21.17 -33.09 -9.06
N TYR A 238 -20.36 -33.18 -7.99
CA TYR A 238 -19.19 -34.06 -7.93
C TYR A 238 -18.90 -34.61 -6.54
#